data_AF-A0A972GAR5-F1
#
_entry.id   AF-A0A972GAR5-F1
#
_cell.length_a   1.000
_cell.length_b   1.000
_cell.length_c   1.000
_cell.angle_alpha   90.00
_cell.angle_beta   90.00
_cell.angle_gamma   90.00
#
_symmetry.space_group_name_H-M   'P 1'
#
loop_
_entity.id
_entity.type
_entity.pdbx_description
1 polymer ?
#
loop_
_entity_poly.entity_id
_entity_poly.type
_entity_poly.pdbx_seq_one_letter_code
_entity_poly.pdbx_strand_id
1 'polypeptide(L)'
;MSGTFTGYSVTSAGDINQDGTPDYGIASPGTIGVPGRVQIFSGKDNSEIYNLTDNAGSFGRDIDAGMDVNQDSYPDIIVGAEFETTELTQTGCVYLFSGQAGEILWTCNGENESNLLGGGVGFVDDVNNDTVPDAVTAVRGANVGNGRA
;
A
#
# COMPACT_ATOMS: atom_id res chain seq x y z
N MET A 1 -15.42 11.57 19.22
CA MET A 1 -15.39 10.49 18.22
C MET A 1 -14.40 10.94 17.16
N SER A 2 -13.15 10.46 17.23
CA SER A 2 -12.10 10.82 16.27
C SER A 2 -12.44 10.16 14.94
N GLY A 3 -12.63 10.97 13.89
CA GLY A 3 -13.00 10.48 12.56
C GLY A 3 -11.87 9.65 11.99
N THR A 4 -12.07 8.32 11.96
CA THR A 4 -11.27 7.49 11.07
C THR A 4 -11.81 7.69 9.66
N PHE A 5 -10.96 8.08 8.71
CA PHE A 5 -11.34 8.26 7.31
C PHE A 5 -11.59 6.89 6.67
N THR A 6 -12.70 6.27 7.04
CA THR A 6 -13.04 4.92 6.57
C THR A 6 -13.34 4.96 5.08
N GLY A 7 -12.67 4.09 4.31
CA GLY A 7 -12.85 4.04 2.85
C GLY A 7 -12.26 5.23 2.12
N TYR A 8 -11.10 5.70 2.58
CA TYR A 8 -10.40 6.81 1.95
C TYR A 8 -9.86 6.42 0.56
N SER A 9 -9.33 5.20 0.44
CA SER A 9 -8.92 4.60 -0.84
C SER A 9 -9.41 3.15 -0.88
N VAL A 10 -9.73 2.66 -2.08
CA VAL A 10 -10.24 1.31 -2.33
C VAL A 10 -9.59 0.74 -3.59
N THR A 11 -9.37 -0.57 -3.62
CA THR A 11 -8.81 -1.25 -4.79
C THR A 11 -9.44 -2.64 -4.99
N SER A 12 -9.36 -3.14 -6.22
CA SER A 12 -9.60 -4.55 -6.53
C SER A 12 -8.35 -5.34 -6.18
N ALA A 13 -8.46 -6.32 -5.28
CA ALA A 13 -7.31 -7.03 -4.73
C ALA A 13 -6.91 -8.29 -5.52
N GLY A 14 -7.64 -8.64 -6.58
CA GLY A 14 -7.50 -9.96 -7.21
C GLY A 14 -8.07 -11.06 -6.30
N ASP A 15 -7.84 -12.33 -6.62
CA ASP A 15 -8.34 -13.46 -5.81
C ASP A 15 -7.30 -13.85 -4.75
N ILE A 16 -7.34 -13.16 -3.61
CA ILE A 16 -6.37 -13.32 -2.52
C ILE A 16 -6.63 -14.60 -1.73
N ASN A 17 -7.89 -14.94 -1.49
CA ASN A 17 -8.23 -16.17 -0.78
C ASN A 17 -8.31 -17.42 -1.70
N GLN A 18 -8.06 -17.27 -3.00
CA GLN A 18 -8.10 -18.32 -4.02
C GLN A 18 -9.46 -19.04 -4.11
N ASP A 19 -10.56 -18.31 -3.92
CA ASP A 19 -11.91 -18.87 -3.95
C ASP A 19 -12.60 -18.82 -5.33
N GLY A 20 -11.89 -18.25 -6.32
CA GLY A 20 -12.34 -18.04 -7.70
C GLY A 20 -13.04 -16.70 -7.92
N THR A 21 -13.14 -15.84 -6.92
CA THR A 21 -13.80 -14.53 -6.98
C THR A 21 -12.80 -13.44 -6.63
N PRO A 22 -12.72 -12.35 -7.41
CA PRO A 22 -11.87 -11.22 -7.02
C PRO A 22 -12.32 -10.57 -5.72
N ASP A 23 -11.37 -10.36 -4.81
CA ASP A 23 -11.46 -9.69 -3.52
C ASP A 23 -11.23 -8.18 -3.66
N TYR A 24 -11.45 -7.43 -2.58
CA TYR A 24 -11.27 -5.98 -2.57
C TYR A 24 -10.65 -5.46 -1.27
N GLY A 25 -9.92 -4.34 -1.40
CA GLY A 25 -9.26 -3.68 -0.29
C GLY A 25 -9.85 -2.32 0.03
N ILE A 26 -9.84 -1.98 1.33
CA ILE A 26 -10.28 -0.69 1.85
C ILE A 26 -9.21 -0.12 2.77
N ALA A 27 -8.64 1.02 2.40
CA ALA A 27 -7.66 1.74 3.20
C ALA A 27 -8.32 2.89 3.99
N SER A 28 -7.92 3.03 5.25
CA SER A 28 -8.34 4.09 6.14
C SER A 28 -7.10 4.70 6.81
N PRO A 29 -6.65 5.89 6.38
CA PRO A 29 -5.42 6.47 6.84
C PRO A 29 -5.45 6.79 8.33
N GLY A 30 -4.31 6.50 8.97
CA GLY A 30 -4.08 6.85 10.37
C GLY A 30 -4.05 8.36 10.59
N THR A 31 -4.26 8.76 11.84
CA THR A 31 -4.08 10.14 12.29
C THR A 31 -3.12 10.17 13.48
N ILE A 32 -2.74 11.34 13.97
CA ILE A 32 -1.85 11.44 15.15
C ILE A 32 -2.43 10.62 16.32
N GLY A 33 -1.68 9.62 16.78
CA GLY A 33 -2.07 8.73 17.88
C GLY A 33 -3.14 7.69 17.54
N VAL A 34 -3.49 7.51 16.25
CA VAL A 34 -4.43 6.48 15.77
C VAL A 34 -3.78 5.77 14.57
N PRO A 35 -3.54 4.45 14.65
CA PRO A 35 -2.95 3.71 13.56
C PRO A 35 -3.84 3.76 12.31
N GLY A 36 -3.19 3.73 11.16
CA GLY A 36 -3.85 3.48 9.89
C GLY A 36 -4.25 2.02 9.75
N ARG A 37 -5.19 1.75 8.85
CA ARG A 37 -5.63 0.39 8.56
C ARG A 37 -5.85 0.14 7.08
N VAL A 38 -5.60 -1.08 6.66
CA VAL A 38 -5.98 -1.63 5.36
C VAL A 38 -6.68 -2.96 5.61
N GLN A 39 -7.93 -3.06 5.19
CA GLN A 39 -8.75 -4.25 5.35
C GLN A 39 -9.02 -4.86 3.98
N ILE A 40 -8.83 -6.18 3.86
CA ILE A 40 -9.16 -6.95 2.66
C ILE A 40 -10.38 -7.81 2.94
N PHE A 41 -11.32 -7.81 2.01
CA PHE A 41 -12.57 -8.53 2.10
C PHE A 41 -12.76 -9.43 0.90
N SER A 42 -13.35 -10.61 1.14
CA SER A 42 -13.73 -11.49 0.06
C SER A 42 -14.81 -10.88 -0.80
N GLY A 43 -14.62 -10.89 -2.12
CA GLY A 43 -15.66 -10.44 -3.06
C GLY A 43 -16.87 -11.37 -3.12
N LYS A 44 -16.72 -12.59 -2.62
CA LYS A 44 -17.76 -13.64 -2.68
C LYS A 44 -18.79 -13.50 -1.57
N ASP A 45 -18.35 -13.25 -0.34
CA ASP A 45 -19.21 -13.25 0.85
C ASP A 45 -19.02 -12.07 1.80
N ASN A 46 -18.10 -11.14 1.48
CA ASN A 46 -17.71 -10.00 2.31
C ASN A 46 -17.10 -10.37 3.68
N SER A 47 -16.61 -11.61 3.84
CA SER A 47 -15.79 -11.96 5.00
C SER A 47 -14.47 -11.19 4.98
N GLU A 48 -13.99 -10.77 6.15
CA GLU A 48 -12.67 -10.15 6.28
C GLU A 48 -11.59 -11.22 6.13
N ILE A 49 -10.71 -11.06 5.16
CA ILE A 49 -9.58 -11.96 4.89
C ILE A 49 -8.42 -11.58 5.83
N TYR A 50 -8.06 -10.30 5.88
CA TYR A 50 -7.12 -9.75 6.86
C TYR A 50 -7.22 -8.24 7.03
N ASN A 51 -6.59 -7.75 8.10
CA ASN A 51 -6.53 -6.36 8.49
C ASN A 51 -5.10 -5.99 8.89
N LEU A 52 -4.46 -5.17 8.06
CA LEU A 52 -3.13 -4.64 8.27
C LEU A 52 -3.24 -3.31 9.03
N THR A 53 -2.51 -3.17 10.13
CA THR A 53 -2.51 -1.94 10.93
C THR A 53 -1.10 -1.48 11.22
N ASP A 54 -0.83 -0.20 11.01
CA ASP A 54 0.47 0.41 11.29
C ASP A 54 0.32 1.81 11.89
N ASN A 55 1.27 2.21 12.74
CA ASN A 55 1.33 3.54 13.32
C ASN A 55 2.05 4.55 12.42
N ALA A 56 2.56 4.11 11.26
CA ALA A 56 3.20 4.97 10.29
C ALA A 56 2.29 6.14 9.89
N GLY A 57 2.90 7.30 9.67
CA GLY A 57 2.25 8.55 9.38
C GLY A 57 1.34 8.44 8.16
N SER A 58 0.03 8.38 8.41
CA SER A 58 -0.99 8.18 7.39
C SER A 58 -0.87 6.84 6.63
N PHE A 59 -0.44 5.76 7.27
CA PHE A 59 -0.55 4.40 6.71
C PHE A 59 -1.97 4.13 6.17
N GLY A 60 -2.09 3.64 4.94
CA GLY A 60 -3.38 3.53 4.26
C GLY A 60 -3.82 4.83 3.59
N ARG A 61 -2.87 5.73 3.28
CA ARG A 61 -3.13 6.96 2.52
C ARG A 61 -3.67 6.66 1.13
N ASP A 62 -3.08 5.64 0.53
CA ASP A 62 -3.47 5.07 -0.75
C ASP A 62 -3.11 3.58 -0.76
N ILE A 63 -3.77 2.82 -1.62
CA ILE A 63 -3.64 1.37 -1.73
C ILE A 63 -3.77 0.94 -3.17
N ASP A 64 -2.94 -0.02 -3.57
CA ASP A 64 -3.17 -0.81 -4.77
C ASP A 64 -2.84 -2.30 -4.53
N ALA A 65 -3.41 -3.18 -5.35
CA ALA A 65 -3.33 -4.63 -5.16
C ALA A 65 -3.59 -5.37 -6.49
N GLY A 66 -3.50 -6.70 -6.47
CA GLY A 66 -3.94 -7.53 -7.59
C GLY A 66 -2.81 -8.09 -8.48
N MET A 67 -1.55 -7.88 -8.11
CA MET A 67 -0.38 -8.38 -8.84
C MET A 67 0.53 -9.19 -7.93
N ASP A 68 1.03 -10.33 -8.40
CA ASP A 68 1.93 -11.21 -7.65
C ASP A 68 3.38 -10.80 -7.92
N VAL A 69 3.99 -10.10 -6.96
CA VAL A 69 5.34 -9.51 -7.07
C VAL A 69 6.39 -10.48 -6.54
N ASN A 70 6.06 -11.26 -5.51
CA ASN A 70 6.99 -12.25 -4.95
C ASN A 70 6.93 -13.63 -5.63
N GLN A 71 6.05 -13.81 -6.61
CA GLN A 71 5.84 -15.03 -7.39
C GLN A 71 5.33 -16.21 -6.54
N ASP A 72 4.54 -15.96 -5.51
CA ASP A 72 3.96 -16.98 -4.62
C ASP A 72 2.55 -17.47 -5.05
N SER A 73 2.04 -16.95 -6.17
CA SER A 73 0.69 -17.17 -6.72
C SER A 73 -0.45 -16.50 -5.97
N TYR A 74 -0.16 -15.57 -5.05
CA TYR A 74 -1.14 -14.72 -4.39
C TYR A 74 -0.92 -13.26 -4.81
N PRO A 75 -1.99 -12.49 -5.10
CA PRO A 75 -1.85 -11.08 -5.39
C PRO A 75 -1.34 -10.28 -4.18
N ASP A 76 -0.26 -9.53 -4.34
CA ASP A 76 0.34 -8.68 -3.32
C ASP A 76 -0.36 -7.32 -3.20
N ILE A 77 0.00 -6.57 -2.15
CA ILE A 77 -0.62 -5.29 -1.79
C ILE A 77 0.45 -4.24 -1.55
N ILE A 78 0.28 -3.08 -2.17
CA ILE A 78 1.11 -1.90 -1.94
C ILE A 78 0.32 -0.82 -1.20
N VAL A 79 0.92 -0.24 -0.16
CA VAL A 79 0.26 0.74 0.72
C VAL A 79 1.15 1.97 0.91
N GLY A 80 0.57 3.15 0.70
CA GLY A 80 1.22 4.43 0.95
C GLY A 80 1.03 4.95 2.40
N ALA A 81 2.08 5.55 2.95
CA ALA A 81 2.11 6.25 4.22
C ALA A 81 2.77 7.63 4.05
N GLU A 82 2.03 8.56 3.44
CA GLU A 82 2.54 9.86 2.97
C GLU A 82 3.23 10.73 4.02
N PHE A 83 2.80 10.64 5.29
CA PHE A 83 3.32 11.49 6.36
C PHE A 83 4.26 10.74 7.31
N GLU A 84 4.72 9.56 6.91
CA GLU A 84 5.63 8.79 7.73
C GLU A 84 6.93 9.56 7.97
N THR A 85 7.41 9.48 9.21
CA THR A 85 8.65 10.13 9.64
C THR A 85 9.62 9.07 10.11
N THR A 86 10.67 8.87 9.33
CA THR A 86 11.77 7.96 9.68
C THR A 86 12.91 8.75 10.31
N GLU A 87 14.12 8.67 9.75
CA GLU A 87 15.29 9.45 10.21
C GLU A 87 15.18 10.94 9.84
N LEU A 88 14.41 11.25 8.79
CA LEU A 88 14.16 12.59 8.27
C LEU A 88 12.67 12.94 8.45
N THR A 89 12.36 14.22 8.64
CA THR A 89 10.99 14.67 8.91
C THR A 89 10.10 14.50 7.68
N GLN A 90 8.99 13.76 7.84
CA GLN A 90 7.94 13.60 6.82
C GLN A 90 8.46 13.21 5.44
N THR A 91 9.27 12.16 5.38
CA THR A 91 9.76 11.59 4.12
C THR A 91 8.77 10.63 3.46
N GLY A 92 7.70 10.26 4.17
CA GLY A 92 6.75 9.29 3.67
C GLY A 92 7.36 7.90 3.44
N CYS A 93 6.49 6.92 3.25
CA CYS A 93 6.89 5.54 3.07
C CYS A 93 5.90 4.81 2.17
N VAL A 94 6.39 3.76 1.51
CA VAL A 94 5.60 2.76 0.79
C VAL A 94 5.95 1.38 1.32
N TYR A 95 4.92 0.57 1.55
CA TYR A 95 5.05 -0.79 2.02
C TYR A 95 4.46 -1.75 0.98
N LEU A 96 5.17 -2.85 0.71
CA LEU A 96 4.67 -3.98 -0.05
C LEU A 96 4.41 -5.14 0.92
N PHE A 97 3.19 -5.66 0.91
CA PHE A 97 2.75 -6.78 1.73
C PHE A 97 2.42 -7.98 0.85
N SER A 98 2.76 -9.18 1.35
CA SER A 98 2.35 -10.45 0.75
C SER A 98 0.84 -10.60 0.85
N GLY A 99 0.20 -10.94 -0.27
CA GLY A 99 -1.23 -11.28 -0.30
C GLY A 99 -1.59 -12.50 0.54
N GLN A 100 -0.67 -13.47 0.61
CA GLN A 100 -0.88 -14.73 1.29
C GLN A 100 -0.85 -14.59 2.82
N ALA A 101 0.18 -13.92 3.34
CA ALA A 101 0.49 -13.90 4.77
C ALA A 101 0.24 -12.54 5.44
N GLY A 102 0.08 -11.47 4.65
CA GLY A 102 0.02 -10.10 5.19
C GLY A 102 1.35 -9.62 5.78
N GLU A 103 2.46 -10.28 5.44
CA GLU A 103 3.81 -9.92 5.91
C GLU A 103 4.44 -8.89 4.99
N ILE A 104 5.34 -8.06 5.53
CA ILE A 104 6.08 -7.07 4.73
C ILE A 104 7.11 -7.80 3.86
N LEU A 105 6.99 -7.62 2.54
CA LEU A 105 7.97 -8.08 1.55
C LEU A 105 9.04 -7.00 1.29
N TRP A 106 8.63 -5.74 1.28
CA TRP A 106 9.53 -4.63 0.99
C TRP A 106 9.02 -3.31 1.59
N THR A 107 9.97 -2.43 1.92
CA THR A 107 9.71 -1.08 2.44
C THR A 107 10.59 -0.08 1.72
N CYS A 108 10.00 1.04 1.31
CA CYS A 108 10.71 2.16 0.71
C CYS A 108 10.41 3.46 1.43
N ASN A 109 11.46 4.07 1.97
CA ASN A 109 11.38 5.35 2.65
C ASN A 109 11.74 6.47 1.67
N GLY A 110 11.08 7.63 1.80
CA GLY A 110 11.56 8.80 1.05
C GLY A 110 12.95 9.24 1.51
N GLU A 111 13.73 9.73 0.56
CA GLU A 111 15.16 10.03 0.78
C GLU A 111 15.43 11.48 1.20
N ASN A 112 14.46 12.38 1.08
CA ASN A 112 14.61 13.81 1.43
C ASN A 112 13.51 14.26 2.38
N GLU A 113 13.84 15.18 3.29
CA GLU A 113 12.87 15.84 4.18
C GLU A 113 11.70 16.41 3.38
N SER A 114 10.48 16.20 3.88
CA SER A 114 9.25 16.69 3.25
C SER A 114 9.00 16.19 1.81
N ASN A 115 9.71 15.17 1.32
CA ASN A 115 9.29 14.42 0.14
C ASN A 115 8.22 13.46 0.62
N LEU A 116 6.96 13.79 0.43
CA LEU A 116 5.83 13.02 0.93
C LEU A 116 5.59 11.79 0.03
N LEU A 117 6.52 10.82 0.06
CA LEU A 117 6.45 9.56 -0.69
C LEU A 117 5.24 8.73 -0.23
N GLY A 118 4.56 8.05 -1.15
CA GLY A 118 3.37 7.26 -0.81
C GLY A 118 2.09 8.10 -0.71
N GLY A 119 2.09 9.29 -1.31
CA GLY A 119 0.87 10.09 -1.52
C GLY A 119 -0.07 9.51 -2.57
N GLY A 120 0.44 8.61 -3.41
CA GLY A 120 -0.30 7.70 -4.27
C GLY A 120 0.58 6.51 -4.65
N VAL A 121 0.01 5.32 -4.80
CA VAL A 121 0.74 4.09 -5.14
C VAL A 121 0.03 3.33 -6.25
N GLY A 122 0.75 2.52 -7.01
CA GLY A 122 0.16 1.65 -8.01
C GLY A 122 1.12 0.58 -8.50
N PHE A 123 0.60 -0.58 -8.82
CA PHE A 123 1.34 -1.57 -9.59
C PHE A 123 1.29 -1.25 -11.08
N VAL A 124 2.36 -1.58 -11.79
CA VAL A 124 2.44 -1.55 -13.26
C VAL A 124 2.98 -2.87 -13.75
N ASP A 125 2.64 -3.25 -14.99
CA ASP A 125 3.17 -4.47 -15.60
C ASP A 125 4.71 -4.44 -15.62
N ASP A 126 5.36 -5.55 -15.96
CA ASP A 126 6.81 -5.63 -16.04
C ASP A 126 7.37 -4.64 -17.10
N VAL A 127 7.83 -3.48 -16.64
CA VAL A 127 8.36 -2.38 -17.48
C VAL A 127 9.83 -2.63 -17.78
N ASN A 128 10.54 -3.32 -16.89
CA ASN A 128 11.98 -3.53 -16.96
C ASN A 128 12.38 -4.87 -17.65
N ASN A 129 11.42 -5.75 -17.93
CA ASN A 129 11.54 -7.11 -18.48
C ASN A 129 12.29 -8.12 -17.59
N ASP A 130 12.11 -8.07 -16.27
CA ASP A 130 12.68 -9.04 -15.31
C ASP A 130 11.72 -10.15 -14.88
N THR A 131 10.52 -10.21 -15.48
CA THR A 131 9.43 -11.15 -15.22
C THR A 131 8.68 -10.94 -13.90
N VAL A 132 8.94 -9.83 -13.21
CA VAL A 132 8.22 -9.41 -12.00
C VAL A 132 7.45 -8.13 -12.30
N PRO A 133 6.19 -7.99 -11.86
CA PRO A 133 5.48 -6.71 -11.98
C PRO A 133 6.19 -5.58 -11.22
N ASP A 134 6.26 -4.41 -11.83
CA ASP A 134 6.90 -3.23 -11.26
C ASP A 134 5.90 -2.40 -10.41
N ALA A 135 6.41 -1.46 -9.62
CA ALA A 135 5.57 -0.57 -8.81
C ALA A 135 5.95 0.90 -9.01
N VAL A 136 4.93 1.77 -8.99
CA VAL A 136 5.08 3.23 -9.06
C VAL A 136 4.51 3.88 -7.81
N THR A 137 5.13 4.99 -7.40
CA THR A 137 4.66 5.79 -6.27
C THR A 137 4.81 7.27 -6.57
N ALA A 138 3.83 8.05 -6.13
CA ALA A 138 3.85 9.50 -6.23
C ALA A 138 4.56 10.10 -5.01
N VAL A 139 5.38 11.11 -5.27
CA VAL A 139 5.99 11.95 -4.24
C VAL A 139 5.37 13.34 -4.31
N ARG A 140 4.69 13.77 -3.24
CA ARG A 140 4.24 15.16 -3.11
C ARG A 140 5.33 15.99 -2.43
N GLY A 141 5.64 17.17 -2.95
CA GLY A 141 6.69 18.04 -2.38
C GLY A 141 8.12 17.77 -2.87
N ALA A 142 8.34 16.77 -3.75
CA ALA A 142 9.61 16.64 -4.45
C ALA A 142 9.78 17.82 -5.43
N ASN A 143 10.77 18.67 -5.16
CA ASN A 143 11.43 19.38 -6.25
C ASN A 143 12.07 18.29 -7.13
N VAL A 144 11.58 18.18 -8.37
CA VAL A 144 11.84 17.12 -9.35
C VAL A 144 13.28 16.54 -9.25
N GLY A 145 13.37 15.29 -8.77
CA GLY A 145 14.64 14.58 -8.60
C GLY A 145 14.43 13.07 -8.64
N ASN A 146 14.33 12.54 -9.86
CA ASN A 146 14.52 11.13 -10.25
C ASN A 146 13.64 10.07 -9.57
N GLY A 147 12.51 9.73 -10.21
CA GLY A 147 11.87 8.43 -10.02
C GLY A 147 12.79 7.33 -10.58
N ARG A 148 13.03 6.27 -9.81
CA ARG A 148 13.69 5.06 -10.30
C ARG A 148 12.60 4.16 -10.89
N ALA A 149 12.80 3.82 -12.15
CA ALA A 149 12.18 2.68 -12.81
C ALA A 149 13.07 1.45 -12.60
#